data_AF-A0A024HD30-F1
#
_entry.id   AF-A0A024HD30-F1
#
_cell.length_a   1.000
_cell.length_b   1.000
_cell.length_c   1.000
_cell.angle_alpha   90.00
_cell.angle_beta   90.00
_cell.angle_gamma   90.00
#
_symmetry.space_group_name_H-M   'P 1'
#
loop_
_entity.id
_entity.type
_entity.pdbx_description
1 polymer ?
#
loop_
_entity_poly.entity_id
_entity_poly.type
_entity_poly.pdbx_seq_one_letter_code
_entity_poly.pdbx_strand_id
1 'polypeptide(L)' 'MTRADVENALGKPDRVAQTDSRTRYIYHARPGKAQRSVTFDEFGCVKGSAKKKR' A
#
# COMPACT_ATOMS: atom_id res chain seq x y z
N MET A 1 3.21 -6.66 9.90
CA MET A 1 2.87 -5.22 9.79
C MET A 1 1.39 -5.13 9.51
N THR A 2 0.60 -4.68 10.46
CA THR A 2 -0.86 -4.60 10.30
C THR A 2 -1.27 -3.41 9.45
N ARG A 3 -2.54 -3.36 9.02
CA ARG A 3 -3.09 -2.18 8.32
C ARG A 3 -2.95 -0.92 9.18
N ALA A 4 -3.18 -1.05 10.49
CA ALA A 4 -3.05 0.05 11.45
C ALA A 4 -1.61 0.58 11.53
N ASP A 5 -0.59 -0.30 11.56
CA ASP A 5 0.81 0.13 11.54
C ASP A 5 1.14 0.94 10.29
N VAL A 6 0.64 0.48 9.14
CA VAL A 6 0.87 1.15 7.85
C VAL A 6 0.15 2.50 7.81
N GLU A 7 -1.10 2.57 8.26
CA GLU A 7 -1.86 3.82 8.31
C GLU A 7 -1.28 4.82 9.31
N ASN A 8 -0.71 4.34 10.42
CA ASN A 8 -0.03 5.21 11.39
C ASN A 8 1.31 5.73 10.85
N ALA A 9 2.06 4.90 10.12
CA ALA A 9 3.38 5.27 9.58
C ALA A 9 3.32 6.10 8.27
N LEU A 10 2.36 5.80 7.39
CA LEU A 10 2.22 6.44 6.07
C LEU A 10 1.04 7.41 5.97
N GLY A 11 0.11 7.37 6.93
CA GLY A 11 -1.17 8.06 6.84
C GLY A 11 -2.23 7.24 6.09
N LYS A 12 -3.39 7.86 5.87
CA LYS A 12 -4.49 7.23 5.11
C LYS A 12 -4.09 7.06 3.64
N PRO A 13 -4.36 5.90 3.03
CA PRO A 13 -4.15 5.70 1.59
C PRO A 13 -5.10 6.55 0.76
N ASP A 14 -4.62 7.03 -0.40
CA ASP A 14 -5.46 7.73 -1.37
C ASP A 14 -6.48 6.80 -2.01
N ARG A 15 -6.09 5.53 -2.21
CA ARG A 15 -6.97 4.51 -2.79
C ARG A 15 -6.75 3.16 -2.15
N VAL A 16 -7.85 2.46 -1.87
CA VAL A 16 -7.85 1.09 -1.40
C VAL A 16 -8.49 0.21 -2.47
N ALA A 17 -7.77 -0.85 -2.88
CA ALA A 17 -8.27 -1.87 -3.78
C ALA A 17 -8.26 -3.20 -3.04
N GLN A 18 -9.44 -3.74 -2.76
CA GLN A 18 -9.59 -5.02 -2.08
C GLN A 18 -10.05 -6.08 -3.09
N THR A 19 -9.36 -7.21 -3.08
CA THR A 19 -9.71 -8.45 -3.77
C THR A 19 -9.87 -9.54 -2.71
N ASP A 20 -10.60 -10.62 -3.03
CA ASP A 20 -11.00 -11.69 -2.10
C ASP A 20 -9.89 -12.12 -1.12
N SER A 21 -8.64 -12.22 -1.59
CA SER A 21 -7.49 -12.64 -0.77
C SER A 21 -6.45 -11.55 -0.48
N ARG A 22 -6.61 -10.33 -1.02
CA ARG A 22 -5.57 -9.30 -0.92
C ARG A 22 -6.14 -7.91 -0.81
N THR A 23 -5.57 -7.11 0.07
CA THR A 23 -5.87 -5.68 0.16
C THR A 23 -4.69 -4.89 -0.35
N ARG A 24 -4.89 -3.96 -1.27
CA ARG A 24 -3.84 -3.11 -1.83
C ARG A 24 -4.15 -1.65 -1.54
N TYR A 25 -3.26 -1.02 -0.79
CA TYR A 25 -3.29 0.41 -0.52
C TYR A 25 -2.40 1.12 -1.52
N ILE A 26 -2.89 2.24 -2.04
CA ILE A 26 -2.20 3.06 -3.03
C ILE A 26 -2.05 4.46 -2.46
N TYR A 27 -0.82 4.93 -2.48
CA TYR A 27 -0.40 6.25 -2.06
C TYR A 27 0.07 7.01 -3.29
N HIS A 28 -0.70 8.00 -3.68
CA HIS A 28 -0.37 8.90 -4.77
C HIS A 28 0.72 9.86 -4.29
N ALA A 29 1.84 9.80 -4.98
CA ALA A 29 2.90 10.75 -4.74
C ALA A 29 2.66 12.01 -5.59
N ARG A 30 3.21 13.13 -5.13
CA ARG A 30 3.16 14.40 -5.89
C ARG A 30 3.75 14.23 -7.30
N PRO A 31 3.38 15.09 -8.26
CA PRO A 31 3.94 15.06 -9.62
C PRO A 31 5.48 14.98 -9.57
N GLY A 32 6.06 14.01 -10.27
CA GLY A 32 7.52 13.75 -10.26
C GLY A 32 8.01 12.76 -9.18
N LYS A 33 7.14 12.27 -8.29
CA LYS A 33 7.47 11.18 -7.35
C LYS A 33 6.79 9.87 -7.78
N ALA A 34 7.44 8.75 -7.52
CA ALA A 34 6.88 7.43 -7.80
C ALA A 34 5.72 7.11 -6.84
N GLN A 35 4.60 6.62 -7.39
CA GLN A 35 3.48 6.08 -6.61
C GLN A 35 3.97 4.95 -5.70
N ARG A 36 3.51 4.94 -4.45
CA ARG A 36 3.75 3.84 -3.51
C ARG A 36 2.50 2.98 -3.43
N SER A 37 2.67 1.66 -3.41
CA SER A 37 1.57 0.76 -3.09
C SER A 37 2.01 -0.27 -2.08
N VAL A 38 1.14 -0.57 -1.13
CA VAL A 38 1.34 -1.58 -0.08
C VAL A 38 0.29 -2.66 -0.31
N THR A 39 0.72 -3.91 -0.42
CA THR A 39 -0.20 -5.04 -0.56
C THR A 39 -0.16 -5.89 0.69
N PHE A 40 -1.32 -6.11 1.28
CA PHE A 40 -1.56 -7.00 2.40
C PHE A 40 -2.10 -8.33 1.87
N ASP A 41 -1.49 -9.43 2.28
CA ASP A 41 -2.09 -10.76 2.14
C ASP A 41 -3.13 -11.02 3.24
N GLU A 42 -3.83 -12.17 3.18
CA GLU A 42 -4.90 -12.57 4.11
C GLU A 42 -4.49 -12.57 5.59
N PHE A 43 -3.21 -12.81 5.86
CA PHE A 43 -2.62 -12.78 7.21
C PHE A 43 -2.17 -11.38 7.66
N GLY A 44 -2.43 -10.34 6.86
CA GLY A 44 -1.95 -8.99 7.14
C GLY A 44 -0.44 -8.82 6.97
N CYS A 45 0.26 -9.74 6.30
CA CYS A 45 1.67 -9.53 5.94
C CYS A 45 1.79 -8.60 4.74
N VAL A 46 2.64 -7.57 4.87
CA VAL A 46 2.95 -6.63 3.79
C VAL A 46 3.92 -7.31 2.82
N LYS A 47 3.45 -7.65 1.61
CA LYS A 47 4.36 -7.98 0.52
C LYS A 47 4.98 -6.69 0.02
N GLY A 48 6.31 -6.62 0.11
CA GLY A 48 7.13 -5.43 -0.09
C GLY A 48 6.64 -4.54 -1.23
N SER A 49 6.58 -3.23 -0.95
CA SER A 49 6.15 -2.22 -1.91
C SER A 49 7.03 -2.28 -3.16
N ALA A 50 6.51 -2.85 -4.24
CA ALA A 50 7.21 -2.84 -5.51
C ALA A 50 7.33 -1.38 -5.98
N LYS A 51 8.51 -0.78 -5.79
CA LYS A 51 8.89 0.41 -6.54
C LYS A 51 8.90 -0.01 -8.01
N LYS A 52 7.84 0.31 -8.74
CA LYS A 52 7.85 0.17 -10.20
C LYS A 52 8.87 1.19 -10.73
N LYS A 53 10.13 0.75 -10.82
CA LYS A 53 11.17 1.47 -11.57
C LYS A 53 10.70 1.44 -13.03
N ARG A 54 10.47 2.63 -13.59
CA ARG A 54 10.37 2.81 -15.04
C ARG A 54 11.78 2.82 -15.62
#